data_AF-A0A9J6FW09-F1
#
_entry.id   AF-A0A9J6FW09-F1
#
_cell.length_a   1.000
_cell.length_b   1.000
_cell.length_c   1.000
_cell.angle_alpha   90.00
_cell.angle_beta   90.00
_cell.angle_gamma   90.00
#
_symmetry.space_group_name_H-M   'P 1'
#
loop_
_entity.id
_entity.type
_entity.pdbx_description
1 polymer ?
#
loop_
_entity_poly.entity_id
_entity_poly.type
_entity_poly.pdbx_seq_one_letter_code
_entity_poly.pdbx_strand_id
1 'polypeptide(L)'
;MGEKFGCSMEEAENVLRIAAEQGHSVVGVAFHVGSHTYDGDVFKVAIGRARKLFDVGAELGIKMSVLDIGGGFPGGVRKTHSFMQLP
;
A
#
# COMPACT_ATOMS: atom_id res chain seq x y z
N MET A 1 4.85 9.00 -5.44
CA MET A 1 3.90 9.22 -4.32
C MET A 1 3.11 10.48 -4.65
N GLY A 2 1.81 10.51 -4.37
CA GLY A 2 1.05 11.76 -4.46
C GLY A 2 1.53 12.73 -3.39
N GLU A 3 1.69 14.00 -3.72
CA GLU A 3 2.27 15.01 -2.82
C GLU A 3 1.49 15.23 -1.51
N LYS A 4 0.25 14.71 -1.43
CA LYS A 4 -0.68 14.94 -0.32
C LYS A 4 -0.66 13.86 0.78
N PHE A 5 -0.44 12.60 0.44
CA PHE A 5 -0.59 11.47 1.36
C PHE A 5 0.41 10.34 1.10
N GLY A 6 0.65 9.56 2.15
CA GLY A 6 1.64 8.48 2.18
C GLY A 6 2.98 8.95 2.72
N CYS A 7 3.88 8.01 2.89
CA CYS A 7 5.25 8.25 3.32
C CYS A 7 6.22 7.49 2.42
N SER A 8 7.48 7.90 2.45
CA SER A 8 8.59 7.14 1.87
C SER A 8 8.79 5.81 2.62
N MET A 9 9.57 4.89 2.02
CA MET A 9 9.92 3.63 2.68
C MET A 9 10.70 3.87 3.98
N GLU A 10 11.64 4.82 3.96
CA GLU A 10 12.45 5.18 5.14
C GLU A 10 11.58 5.69 6.29
N GLU A 11 10.65 6.60 6.00
CA GLU A 11 9.70 7.11 7.00
C GLU A 11 8.78 6.00 7.52
N ALA A 12 8.29 5.11 6.65
CA ALA A 12 7.45 3.98 7.06
C ALA A 12 8.20 3.03 8.01
N GLU A 13 9.45 2.68 7.68
CA GLU A 13 10.30 1.84 8.53
C GLU A 13 10.55 2.51 9.89
N ASN A 14 10.80 3.82 9.91
CA ASN A 14 10.97 4.57 11.15
C ASN A 14 9.69 4.58 12.00
N VAL A 15 8.52 4.77 11.38
CA VAL A 15 7.21 4.70 12.06
C VAL A 15 6.99 3.32 12.68
N LEU A 16 7.31 2.24 11.96
CA LEU A 16 7.20 0.88 12.50
C LEU A 16 8.10 0.66 13.71
N ARG A 17 9.33 1.17 13.67
CA ARG A 17 10.28 1.09 14.79
C ARG A 17 9.75 1.81 16.03
N ILE A 18 9.29 3.05 15.87
CA ILE A 18 8.69 3.83 16.96
C ILE A 18 7.45 3.13 17.52
N ALA A 19 6.59 2.59 16.65
CA ALA A 19 5.40 1.87 17.07
C ALA A 19 5.75 0.61 17.89
N ALA A 20 6.77 -0.15 17.48
CA ALA A 20 7.26 -1.30 18.24
C ALA A 20 7.83 -0.89 19.60
N GLU A 21 8.65 0.16 19.66
CA GLU A 21 9.23 0.70 20.90
C GLU A 21 8.15 1.17 21.90
N GLN A 22 7.04 1.71 21.39
CA GLN A 22 5.91 2.20 22.18
C GLN A 22 4.87 1.10 22.50
N GLY A 23 5.06 -0.12 22.00
CA GLY A 23 4.13 -1.24 22.21
C GLY A 23 2.80 -1.09 21.47
N HIS A 24 2.74 -0.26 20.41
CA HIS A 24 1.56 -0.11 19.57
C HIS A 24 1.38 -1.31 18.63
N SER A 25 0.12 -1.73 18.45
CA SER A 25 -0.20 -2.80 17.51
C SER A 25 -0.42 -2.25 16.11
N VAL A 26 0.58 -2.42 15.24
CA VAL A 26 0.42 -2.19 13.80
C VAL A 26 -0.06 -3.48 13.16
N VAL A 27 -1.20 -3.41 12.46
CA VAL A 27 -1.84 -4.61 11.88
C VAL A 27 -1.61 -4.77 10.39
N GLY A 28 -1.00 -3.77 9.71
CA GLY A 28 -0.95 -3.79 8.26
C GLY A 28 -0.40 -2.54 7.60
N VAL A 29 -0.43 -2.56 6.27
CA VAL A 29 -0.03 -1.47 5.38
C VAL A 29 -1.20 -1.13 4.47
N ALA A 30 -1.38 0.16 4.21
CA ALA A 30 -2.34 0.68 3.24
C ALA A 30 -1.64 1.53 2.19
N PHE A 31 -2.09 1.46 0.94
CA PHE A 31 -1.63 2.36 -0.11
C PHE A 31 -2.78 2.76 -1.06
N HIS A 32 -2.55 3.80 -1.86
CA HIS A 32 -3.46 4.22 -2.93
C HIS A 32 -2.63 4.65 -4.13
N VAL A 33 -2.78 3.98 -5.27
CA VAL A 33 -1.95 4.23 -6.47
C VAL A 33 -2.36 5.49 -7.25
N GLY A 34 -3.53 6.04 -6.95
CA GLY A 34 -4.13 7.19 -7.64
C GLY A 34 -5.45 6.81 -8.32
N SER A 35 -6.17 7.80 -8.82
CA SER A 35 -7.42 7.57 -9.57
C SER A 35 -7.14 7.37 -11.06
N HIS A 36 -7.99 6.60 -11.74
CA HIS A 36 -7.92 6.35 -13.20
C HIS A 36 -6.62 5.69 -13.66
N THR A 37 -6.14 4.72 -12.89
CA THR A 37 -4.93 3.99 -13.24
C THR A 37 -5.29 2.81 -14.13
N TYR A 38 -4.79 2.82 -15.37
CA TYR A 38 -4.97 1.74 -16.35
C TYR A 38 -3.77 0.79 -16.43
N ASP A 39 -2.72 1.07 -15.66
CA ASP A 39 -1.52 0.26 -15.57
C ASP A 39 -1.60 -0.63 -14.32
N GLY A 40 -1.69 -1.94 -14.50
CA GLY A 40 -1.68 -2.89 -13.38
C GLY A 40 -0.33 -2.98 -12.66
N ASP A 41 0.77 -2.63 -13.31
CA ASP A 41 2.12 -2.78 -12.76
C ASP A 41 2.37 -1.83 -11.59
N VAL A 42 1.67 -0.71 -11.51
CA VAL A 42 1.77 0.19 -10.34
C VAL A 42 1.27 -0.48 -9.05
N PHE A 43 0.27 -1.37 -9.13
CA PHE A 43 -0.17 -2.17 -7.99
C PHE A 43 0.89 -3.21 -7.63
N LYS A 44 1.54 -3.84 -8.62
CA LYS A 44 2.65 -4.77 -8.36
C LYS A 44 3.80 -4.09 -7.60
N VAL A 45 4.17 -2.88 -8.02
CA VAL A 45 5.21 -2.09 -7.34
C VAL A 45 4.77 -1.73 -5.91
N ALA A 46 3.52 -1.29 -5.72
CA ALA A 46 2.99 -0.92 -4.41
C ALA A 46 2.89 -2.13 -3.45
N ILE A 47 2.41 -3.28 -3.94
CA ILE A 47 2.37 -4.54 -3.19
C ILE A 47 3.79 -4.99 -2.82
N GLY A 48 4.75 -4.88 -3.74
CA GLY A 48 6.15 -5.21 -3.47
C GLY A 48 6.76 -4.35 -2.35
N ARG A 49 6.40 -3.06 -2.29
CA ARG A 49 6.79 -2.16 -1.18
C ARG A 49 6.09 -2.51 0.12
N ALA A 50 4.79 -2.78 0.08
CA ALA A 50 4.05 -3.23 1.25
C ALA A 50 4.63 -4.52 1.84
N ARG A 51 5.00 -5.49 0.98
CA ARG A 51 5.66 -6.72 1.42
C ARG A 51 6.97 -6.44 2.19
N LYS A 52 7.81 -5.53 1.70
CA LYS A 52 9.03 -5.14 2.41
C LYS A 52 8.73 -4.59 3.81
N LEU A 53 7.68 -3.77 3.94
CA LEU A 53 7.26 -3.25 5.26
C LEU A 53 6.68 -4.34 6.17
N PHE A 54 6.02 -5.36 5.62
CA PHE A 54 5.63 -6.55 6.38
C PHE A 54 6.86 -7.31 6.90
N ASP A 55 7.90 -7.46 6.08
CA ASP A 55 9.15 -8.11 6.49
C ASP A 55 9.85 -7.32 7.61
N VAL A 56 9.96 -5.99 7.46
CA VAL A 56 10.49 -5.10 8.51
C VAL A 56 9.65 -5.19 9.79
N GLY A 57 8.32 -5.20 9.67
CA GLY A 57 7.42 -5.40 10.79
C GLY A 57 7.70 -6.72 11.52
N ALA A 58 7.88 -7.82 10.78
CA ALA A 58 8.20 -9.12 11.35
C ALA A 58 9.54 -9.13 12.10
N GLU A 59 10.57 -8.46 11.57
CA GLU A 59 11.87 -8.28 12.23
C GLU A 59 11.74 -7.49 13.54
N LEU A 60 10.80 -6.55 13.61
CA LEU A 60 10.47 -5.77 14.81
C LEU A 60 9.50 -6.48 15.76
N GLY A 61 9.09 -7.72 15.47
CA GLY A 61 8.12 -8.48 16.28
C GLY A 61 6.66 -8.07 16.10
N ILE A 62 6.37 -7.22 15.10
CA ILE A 62 5.02 -6.80 14.74
C ILE A 62 4.36 -7.88 13.86
N LYS A 63 3.18 -8.34 14.27
CA LYS A 63 2.38 -9.32 13.51
C LYS A 63 1.32 -8.61 12.67
N MET A 64 1.66 -8.29 11.44
CA MET A 64 0.72 -7.73 10.46
C MET A 64 -0.14 -8.84 9.82
N SER A 65 -1.39 -8.52 9.51
CA SER A 65 -2.36 -9.42 8.86
C SER A 65 -3.23 -8.73 7.80
N VAL A 66 -3.16 -7.40 7.68
CA VAL A 66 -4.03 -6.62 6.79
C VAL A 66 -3.22 -5.90 5.72
N LEU A 67 -3.57 -6.10 4.46
CA LEU A 67 -3.08 -5.29 3.34
C LEU A 67 -4.27 -4.59 2.69
N ASP A 68 -4.28 -3.26 2.74
CA ASP A 68 -5.24 -2.43 2.03
C ASP A 68 -4.60 -1.88 0.76
N ILE A 69 -5.07 -2.34 -0.40
CA ILE A 69 -4.55 -1.93 -1.72
C ILE A 69 -5.20 -0.64 -2.25
N GLY A 70 -6.12 -0.06 -1.48
CA GLY A 70 -6.82 1.16 -1.82
C GLY A 70 -7.71 1.01 -3.05
N GLY A 71 -7.67 2.04 -3.90
CA GLY A 71 -8.54 2.15 -5.08
C GLY A 71 -7.76 2.65 -6.29
N GLY A 72 -8.49 3.16 -7.28
CA GLY A 72 -7.94 3.55 -8.58
C GLY A 72 -8.52 2.77 -9.75
N PHE A 73 -9.25 1.69 -9.44
CA PHE A 73 -9.97 0.87 -10.40
C PHE A 73 -11.03 1.68 -11.16
N PRO A 74 -11.19 1.46 -12.48
CA PRO A 74 -12.17 2.19 -13.27
C PRO A 74 -13.60 1.73 -12.97
N GLY A 75 -14.50 2.68 -12.73
CA GLY A 75 -15.91 2.43 -12.35
C GLY A 75 -16.89 2.18 -13.50
N GLY A 76 -16.44 2.19 -14.76
CA GLY A 76 -17.24 1.76 -15.92
C GLY A 76 -18.38 2.70 -16.37
N VAL A 77 -18.43 3.96 -15.92
CA VAL A 77 -19.59 4.86 -16.17
C VAL A 77 -19.70 5.32 -17.64
N ARG A 78 -18.67 5.09 -18.47
CA ARG A 78 -18.70 5.30 -19.94
C ARG A 78 -17.94 4.13 -20.58
N LYS A 79 -18.35 3.70 -21.78
CA LYS A 79 -17.93 2.47 -22.53
C LYS A 79 -16.42 2.29 -22.82
N THR A 80 -15.53 2.97 -22.11
CA THR A 80 -14.08 2.89 -22.26
C THR A 80 -13.47 2.46 -20.92
N HIS A 81 -12.88 1.26 -20.91
CA HIS A 81 -12.05 0.67 -19.84
C HIS A 81 -12.81 0.30 -18.55
N SER A 82 -13.44 -0.88 -18.53
CA SER A 82 -13.89 -1.54 -17.29
C SER A 82 -12.73 -2.26 -16.59
N PHE A 83 -12.87 -2.52 -15.30
CA PHE A 83 -11.85 -3.22 -14.50
C PHE A 83 -11.40 -4.54 -15.12
N MET A 84 -12.34 -5.32 -15.67
CA MET A 84 -12.08 -6.63 -16.30
C MET A 84 -11.33 -6.54 -17.63
N GLN A 85 -11.15 -5.34 -18.19
CA GLN A 85 -10.48 -5.10 -19.47
C GLN A 85 -9.04 -4.61 -19.29
N LEU A 86 -8.55 -4.53 -18.05
CA LEU A 86 -7.13 -4.26 -17.79
C LEU A 86 -6.30 -5.52 -18.13
N PRO A 87 -5.09 -5.34 -18.70
CA PRO A 87 -4.22 -6.44 -19.15
C PRO A 87 -3.71 -7.33 -18.02
#